data_AF-A0A7S0J4N0-F1
#
_entry.id   AF-A0A7S0J4N0-F1
#
_cell.length_a   1.000
_cell.length_b   1.000
_cell.length_c   1.000
_cell.angle_alpha   90.00
_cell.angle_beta   90.00
_cell.angle_gamma   90.00
#
_symmetry.space_group_name_H-M   'P 1'
#
loop_
_entity.id
_entity.type
_entity.pdbx_description
1 polymer ?
#
loop_
_entity_poly.entity_id
_entity_poly.type
_entity_poly.pdbx_seq_one_letter_code
_entity_poly.pdbx_strand_id
1 'polypeptide(L)'
;AMPWNHSISRATQHYGRRFDYLTKSVACKECELPRFLSNVLHRLMESELLPWAAPADQVTVNEYLPGMGIATHVDTHSAFEDGIAALSLGSGVAMRLHRIPRTACAGAQGP
;
A
#
# COMPACT_ATOMS: atom_id res chain seq x y z
N ALA A 1 6.82 -9.26 14.51
CA ALA A 1 5.85 -8.76 13.51
C ALA A 1 4.63 -8.23 14.27
N MET A 2 3.89 -7.26 13.70
CA MET A 2 2.63 -6.78 14.28
C MET A 2 1.55 -7.89 14.19
N PRO A 3 0.51 -7.87 15.05
CA PRO A 3 -0.62 -8.79 14.90
C PRO A 3 -1.34 -8.56 13.57
N TRP A 4 -1.87 -9.64 12.99
CA TRP A 4 -2.69 -9.56 11.78
C TRP A 4 -4.02 -8.88 12.06
N ASN A 5 -4.38 -7.95 11.18
CA ASN A 5 -5.69 -7.33 11.13
C ASN A 5 -6.59 -8.10 10.15
N HIS A 6 -7.77 -8.50 10.60
CA HIS A 6 -8.76 -9.26 9.83
C HIS A 6 -10.07 -8.50 9.59
N SER A 7 -10.06 -7.16 9.73
CA SER A 7 -11.25 -6.32 9.51
C SER A 7 -11.74 -6.29 8.06
N ILE A 8 -10.94 -6.79 7.12
CA ILE A 8 -11.30 -6.97 5.71
C ILE A 8 -11.04 -8.42 5.28
N SER A 9 -11.48 -8.79 4.08
CA SER A 9 -11.42 -10.18 3.58
C SER A 9 -10.02 -10.81 3.56
N ARG A 10 -8.96 -9.99 3.49
CA ARG A 10 -7.56 -10.40 3.55
C ARG A 10 -6.94 -9.99 4.89
N ALA A 11 -5.98 -10.77 5.36
CA ALA A 11 -5.22 -10.36 6.54
C ALA A 11 -4.21 -9.28 6.17
N THR A 12 -4.11 -8.22 6.98
CA THR A 12 -3.17 -7.12 6.75
C THR A 12 -2.32 -6.81 7.97
N GLN A 13 -1.12 -6.30 7.72
CA GLN A 13 -0.30 -5.61 8.71
C GLN A 13 0.09 -4.24 8.16
N HIS A 14 0.06 -3.22 9.00
CA HIS A 14 0.44 -1.87 8.65
C HIS A 14 1.64 -1.45 9.47
N TYR A 15 2.62 -0.86 8.81
CA TYR A 15 3.84 -0.34 9.38
C TYR A 15 4.04 1.10 8.93
N GLY A 16 4.61 1.92 9.82
CA GLY A 16 4.85 3.33 9.53
C GLY A 16 3.58 4.15 9.66
N ARG A 17 3.42 5.15 8.79
CA ARG A 17 2.22 6.00 8.80
C ARG A 17 0.98 5.15 8.50
N ARG A 18 0.08 5.00 9.48
CA ARG A 18 -1.07 4.08 9.37
C ARG A 18 -2.17 4.71 8.52
N PHE A 19 -2.63 4.00 7.49
CA PHE A 19 -3.86 4.33 6.78
C PHE A 19 -5.06 3.96 7.64
N ASP A 20 -5.88 4.94 7.97
CA ASP A 20 -7.14 4.76 8.63
C ASP A 20 -8.22 4.46 7.58
N TYR A 21 -8.74 3.23 7.59
CA TYR A 21 -9.74 2.76 6.64
C TYR A 21 -11.12 3.42 6.84
N LEU A 22 -11.40 4.00 8.00
CA LEU A 22 -12.65 4.70 8.27
C LEU A 22 -12.62 6.10 7.66
N THR A 23 -11.51 6.81 7.81
CA THR A 23 -11.36 8.19 7.34
C THR A 23 -10.66 8.31 5.98
N LYS A 24 -10.18 7.19 5.42
CA LYS A 24 -9.35 7.12 4.21
C LYS A 24 -8.16 8.10 4.25
N SER A 25 -7.58 8.29 5.44
CA SER A 25 -6.50 9.24 5.67
C SER A 25 -5.34 8.60 6.42
N VAL A 26 -4.19 9.25 6.39
CA VAL A 26 -2.98 8.78 7.07
C VAL A 26 -2.88 9.45 8.44
N ALA A 27 -2.81 8.66 9.52
CA ALA A 27 -2.67 9.21 10.86
C ALA A 27 -1.27 9.83 11.08
N CYS A 28 -1.21 11.09 11.53
CA CYS A 28 0.01 11.93 11.70
C CYS A 28 1.04 11.45 12.75
N LYS A 29 1.00 10.20 13.22
CA LYS A 29 2.03 9.71 14.13
C LYS A 29 3.15 9.08 13.31
N GLU A 30 4.27 9.79 13.20
CA GLU A 30 5.53 9.20 12.73
C GLU A 30 5.80 7.94 13.55
N CYS A 31 5.76 6.79 12.90
CA CYS A 31 6.09 5.51 13.49
C CYS A 31 7.26 4.97 12.69
N GLU A 32 8.38 4.71 13.37
CA GLU A 32 9.55 4.15 12.71
C GLU A 32 9.20 2.81 12.05
N LEU A 33 9.63 2.62 10.80
CA LEU A 33 9.48 1.32 10.15
C LEU A 33 10.37 0.28 10.83
N PRO A 34 9.87 -0.95 11.07
CA PRO A 34 10.67 -1.99 11.69
C PRO A 34 11.92 -2.34 10.90
N ARG A 35 13.01 -2.66 11.60
CA ARG A 35 14.33 -2.99 11.03
C ARG A 35 14.31 -4.14 10.01
N PHE A 36 13.35 -5.06 10.08
CA PHE A 36 13.27 -6.15 9.11
C PHE A 36 12.93 -5.66 7.69
N LEU A 37 12.35 -4.46 7.55
CA LEU A 37 12.06 -3.83 6.26
C LEU A 37 13.28 -3.11 5.67
N SER A 38 14.30 -2.79 6.47
CA SER A 38 15.42 -1.93 6.06
C SER A 38 16.12 -2.43 4.81
N ASN A 39 16.40 -3.73 4.69
CA ASN A 39 17.06 -4.30 3.51
C ASN A 39 16.21 -4.19 2.24
N VAL A 40 14.89 -4.32 2.37
CA VAL A 40 13.96 -4.19 1.23
C VAL A 40 13.88 -2.74 0.79
N LEU A 41 13.74 -1.81 1.74
CA LEU A 41 13.69 -0.37 1.46
C LEU A 41 14.99 0.12 0.81
N HIS A 42 16.15 -0.31 1.33
CA HIS A 42 17.45 0.04 0.76
C HIS A 42 17.56 -0.41 -0.71
N ARG A 43 17.22 -1.67 -0.98
CA ARG A 43 17.26 -2.20 -2.35
C ARG A 43 16.27 -1.53 -3.30
N LEU A 44 15.10 -1.12 -2.80
CA LEU A 44 14.14 -0.36 -3.61
C LEU A 44 14.70 1.03 -3.94
N MET A 45 15.30 1.72 -2.97
CA MET A 45 15.95 3.02 -3.19
C MET A 45 17.09 2.93 -4.20
N GLU A 46 17.95 1.92 -4.09
CA GLU A 46 19.07 1.70 -5.02
C GLU A 46 18.63 1.26 -6.42
N SER A 47 17.41 0.75 -6.57
CA SER A 47 16.94 0.22 -7.86
C SER A 47 16.65 1.29 -8.90
N GLU A 48 16.48 2.55 -8.48
CA GLU A 48 16.06 3.68 -9.31
C GLU A 48 14.77 3.42 -10.13
N LEU A 49 13.98 2.41 -9.76
CA LEU A 49 12.73 2.05 -10.44
C LEU A 49 11.61 3.04 -10.14
N LEU A 50 11.76 3.84 -9.09
CA LEU A 50 10.77 4.79 -8.60
C LEU A 50 11.44 6.14 -8.38
N PRO A 51 10.72 7.26 -8.60
CA PRO A 51 11.25 8.60 -8.43
C PRO A 51 11.32 9.02 -6.94
N TRP A 52 11.60 8.07 -6.05
CA TRP A 52 11.58 8.30 -4.61
C TRP A 52 12.83 9.07 -4.17
N ALA A 53 12.63 10.28 -3.65
CA ALA A 53 13.69 11.07 -3.04
C ALA A 53 14.06 10.58 -1.62
N ALA A 54 13.18 9.82 -0.97
CA ALA A 54 13.35 9.28 0.37
C ALA A 54 12.75 7.86 0.48
N PRO A 55 13.21 7.04 1.45
CA PRO A 55 12.59 5.74 1.70
C PRO A 55 11.10 5.86 2.00
N ALA A 56 10.32 4.86 1.59
CA ALA A 56 8.92 4.77 1.98
C ALA A 56 8.78 4.84 3.50
N ASP A 57 7.76 5.55 3.98
CA ASP A 57 7.44 5.71 5.41
C ASP A 57 6.14 5.00 5.80
N GLN A 58 5.53 4.30 4.84
CA GLN A 58 4.36 3.46 5.02
C GLN A 58 4.57 2.14 4.28
N VAL A 59 4.30 1.02 4.97
CA VAL A 59 4.31 -0.31 4.35
C VAL A 59 3.06 -1.06 4.79
N THR A 60 2.34 -1.63 3.82
CA THR A 60 1.22 -2.54 4.08
C THR A 60 1.59 -3.94 3.58
N VAL A 61 1.59 -4.91 4.50
CA VAL A 61 1.72 -6.33 4.17
C VAL A 61 0.32 -6.91 4.05
N ASN A 62 0.05 -7.57 2.92
CA ASN A 62 -1.22 -8.26 2.68
C ASN A 62 -0.95 -9.75 2.53
N GLU A 63 -1.74 -10.59 3.20
CA GLU A 63 -1.71 -12.05 3.02
C GLU A 63 -2.92 -12.48 2.18
N TYR A 64 -2.62 -13.22 1.10
CA TYR A 64 -3.62 -13.78 0.21
C TYR A 64 -3.55 -15.30 0.21
N LEU A 65 -4.67 -15.93 0.58
CA LEU A 65 -4.88 -17.37 0.43
C LEU A 65 -5.43 -17.67 -0.97
N PRO A 66 -5.32 -18.92 -1.46
CA PRO A 66 -5.90 -19.31 -2.74
C PRO A 66 -7.38 -18.92 -2.86
N GLY A 67 -7.74 -18.27 -3.96
CA GLY A 67 -9.09 -17.77 -4.23
C GLY A 67 -9.39 -16.37 -3.68
N MET A 68 -8.50 -15.78 -2.87
CA MET A 68 -8.65 -14.39 -2.43
C MET A 68 -8.14 -13.41 -3.48
N GLY A 69 -8.73 -12.21 -3.48
CA GLY A 69 -8.33 -11.12 -4.35
C GLY A 69 -8.64 -9.76 -3.72
N ILE A 70 -8.38 -8.71 -4.49
CA ILE A 70 -8.71 -7.33 -4.13
C ILE A 70 -9.65 -6.77 -5.20
N ALA A 71 -10.71 -6.09 -4.76
CA ALA A 71 -11.65 -5.45 -5.67
C ALA A 71 -10.95 -4.31 -6.44
N THR A 72 -11.42 -4.01 -7.66
CA THR A 72 -10.95 -2.86 -8.43
C THR A 72 -11.13 -1.57 -7.64
N HIS A 73 -10.05 -0.81 -7.47
CA HIS A 73 -10.06 0.47 -6.78
C HIS A 73 -8.93 1.37 -7.33
N VAL A 74 -8.96 2.63 -6.93
CA VAL A 74 -7.87 3.59 -7.10
C VAL A 74 -7.37 3.96 -5.72
N ASP A 75 -6.06 3.96 -5.52
CA ASP A 75 -5.46 4.41 -4.28
C ASP A 75 -5.80 5.89 -4.02
N THR A 76 -5.97 6.25 -2.74
CA THR A 76 -6.40 7.60 -2.38
C THR A 76 -5.27 8.59 -2.63
N HIS A 77 -5.42 9.44 -3.66
CA HIS A 77 -4.38 10.37 -4.11
C HIS A 77 -3.81 11.28 -3.00
N SER A 78 -4.62 11.66 -2.01
CA SER A 78 -4.17 12.50 -0.89
C SER A 78 -3.35 11.73 0.16
N ALA A 79 -3.25 10.41 0.06
CA ALA A 79 -2.54 9.57 1.00
C ALA A 79 -1.13 9.19 0.53
N PHE A 80 -0.79 9.45 -0.73
CA PHE A 80 0.47 9.03 -1.33
C PHE A 80 1.09 10.17 -2.14
N GLU A 81 2.41 10.26 -2.09
CA GLU A 81 3.20 11.24 -2.83
C GLU A 81 3.76 10.57 -4.10
N ASP A 82 5.06 10.25 -4.10
CA ASP A 82 5.84 9.96 -5.31
C ASP A 82 5.79 8.49 -5.77
N GLY A 83 4.58 7.92 -5.84
CA GLY A 83 4.35 6.60 -6.43
C GLY A 83 4.39 5.44 -5.44
N ILE A 84 3.91 4.28 -5.90
CA ILE A 84 3.64 3.11 -5.07
C ILE A 84 4.43 1.91 -5.61
N ALA A 85 5.13 1.21 -4.71
CA ALA A 85 5.79 -0.06 -5.00
C ALA A 85 4.94 -1.24 -4.51
N ALA A 86 4.87 -2.31 -5.28
CA ALA A 86 4.26 -3.57 -4.86
C ALA A 86 5.27 -4.73 -5.01
N LEU A 87 5.53 -5.44 -3.91
CA LEU A 87 6.40 -6.62 -3.86
C LEU A 87 5.56 -7.86 -3.55
N SER A 88 5.54 -8.84 -4.45
CA SER A 88 4.85 -10.11 -4.26
C SER A 88 5.83 -11.21 -3.85
N LEU A 89 5.45 -12.02 -2.86
CA LEU A 89 6.28 -13.06 -2.26
C LEU A 89 5.49 -14.37 -2.15
N GLY A 90 6.19 -15.51 -2.09
CA GLY A 90 5.61 -16.83 -1.87
C GLY A 90 5.05 -17.49 -3.13
N SER A 91 4.20 -16.80 -3.90
CA SER A 91 3.61 -17.32 -5.14
C SER A 91 3.49 -16.26 -6.23
N GLY A 92 3.30 -16.70 -7.47
CA GLY A 92 2.95 -15.81 -8.57
C GLY A 92 1.58 -15.16 -8.37
N VAL A 93 1.44 -13.93 -8.85
CA VAL A 93 0.17 -13.19 -8.83
C VAL A 93 -0.01 -12.45 -10.15
N ALA A 94 -1.25 -12.34 -10.61
CA ALA A 94 -1.61 -11.51 -11.75
C ALA A 94 -2.12 -10.15 -11.24
N MET A 95 -1.44 -9.07 -11.62
CA MET A 95 -1.91 -7.70 -11.38
C MET A 95 -2.45 -7.11 -12.68
N ARG A 96 -3.65 -6.54 -12.63
CA ARG A 96 -4.26 -5.86 -13.79
C ARG A 96 -4.43 -4.38 -13.48
N LEU A 97 -3.62 -3.55 -14.15
CA LEU A 97 -3.63 -2.10 -14.01
C LEU A 97 -4.44 -1.49 -15.15
N HIS A 98 -5.35 -0.58 -14.82
CA HIS A 98 -6.14 0.16 -15.80
C HIS A 98 -6.01 1.66 -15.57
N ARG A 99 -5.92 2.42 -16.65
CA ARG A 99 -5.99 3.88 -16.57
C ARG A 99 -7.46 4.31 -16.51
N ILE A 100 -7.86 4.94 -15.40
CA ILE A 100 -9.17 5.58 -15.30
C ILE A 100 -9.05 7.01 -15.85
N PRO A 101 -9.88 7.43 -16.82
CA PRO A 101 -9.90 8.81 -17.30
C PRO A 101 -10.22 9.77 -16.15
N ARG A 102 -9.50 10.91 -16.08
CA ARG A 102 -9.66 11.91 -15.00
C ARG A 102 -11.10 12.39 -14.80
N THR A 103 -11.93 12.34 -15.84
CA THR A 103 -13.36 12.71 -15.79
C THR A 103 -14.23 11.76 -14.98
N ALA A 104 -13.82 10.50 -14.76
CA ALA A 104 -14.58 9.51 -14.01
C ALA A 104 -14.26 9.50 -12.49
N CYS A 105 -13.14 10.09 -12.06
CA CYS A 105 -12.76 10.14 -10.65
C CYS A 105 -13.61 11.12 -9.80
N ALA A 106 -14.36 12.02 -10.45
CA ALA A 106 -15.23 12.98 -9.77
C ALA A 106 -16.48 12.34 -9.15
N GLY A 107 -16.85 11.11 -9.55
CA GLY A 107 -18.06 10.41 -9.06
C GLY A 107 -17.81 9.38 -7.95
N ALA A 108 -16.55 9.12 -7.56
CA ALA A 108 -16.21 8.11 -6.56
C ALA A 108 -16.12 8.66 -5.12
N GLN A 109 -16.44 9.94 -4.94
CA GLN A 109 -16.66 10.56 -3.63
C GLN A 109 -18.17 10.52 -3.35
N GLY A 110 -18.63 9.35 -2.88
CA GLY A 110 -19.93 9.25 -2.20
C GLY A 110 -19.87 9.96 -0.83
N PRO A 111 -21.05 10.30 -0.26
CA PRO A 111 -21.26 11.37 0.72
C PRO A 111 -20.42 11.27 2.00
#